data_AF-A0A453NHK2-F1
#
_entry.id   AF-A0A453NHK2-F1
#
_cell.length_a   1.000
_cell.length_b   1.000
_cell.length_c   1.000
_cell.angle_alpha   90.00
_cell.angle_beta   90.00
_cell.angle_gamma   90.00
#
_symmetry.space_group_name_H-M   'P 1'
#
loop_
_entity.id
_entity.type
_entity.pdbx_description
1 polymer ?
#
loop_
_entity_poly.entity_id
_entity_poly.type
_entity_poly.pdbx_seq_one_letter_code
_entity_poly.pdbx_strand_id
1 'polypeptide(L)' 'LANQDSCWTADRLARRGLQHHPCCLLCDQAPETMRHLLMDCTFARQTWHEVLTWLGVQ' A
#
# COMPACT_ATOMS: atom_id res chain seq x y z
N LEU A 1 -4.37 17.70 -1.15
CA LEU A 1 -3.21 17.36 -0.29
C LEU A 1 -3.59 16.89 1.12
N ALA A 2 -4.79 17.22 1.64
CA ALA A 2 -5.19 16.89 3.02
C ALA A 2 -5.42 15.40 3.37
N ASN A 3 -5.49 14.48 2.39
CA ASN A 3 -5.83 13.07 2.66
C ASN A 3 -4.60 12.12 2.67
N GLN A 4 -3.39 12.65 2.53
CA GLN A 4 -2.17 11.85 2.62
C GLN A 4 -1.74 11.60 4.08
N ASP A 5 -2.23 12.41 5.03
CA ASP A 5 -1.84 12.32 6.45
C ASP A 5 -2.83 11.52 7.33
N SER A 6 -3.95 11.09 6.76
CA SER A 6 -4.94 10.22 7.42
C SER A 6 -4.65 8.72 7.23
N CYS A 7 -3.88 8.36 6.22
CA CYS A 7 -3.58 6.96 5.91
C CYS A 7 -2.39 6.47 6.77
N TRP A 8 -2.68 5.51 7.65
CA TRP A 8 -1.69 4.87 8.50
C TRP A 8 -0.95 3.80 7.71
N THR A 9 0.29 4.10 7.30
CA THR A 9 1.22 3.14 6.69
C THR A 9 2.35 2.79 7.67
N ALA A 10 2.94 1.60 7.58
CA ALA A 10 4.04 1.20 8.44
C ALA A 10 5.22 2.20 8.39
N ASP A 11 5.54 2.76 7.22
CA ASP A 11 6.53 3.84 7.05
C ASP A 11 6.21 5.10 7.88
N ARG A 12 4.94 5.47 8.02
CA ARG A 12 4.52 6.62 8.83
C ARG A 12 4.54 6.29 10.33
N LEU A 13 4.22 5.05 10.70
CA LEU A 13 4.39 4.56 12.08
C LEU A 13 5.88 4.58 12.49
N ALA A 14 6.77 4.13 11.60
CA ALA A 14 8.22 4.18 11.78
C ALA A 14 8.72 5.60 12.05
N ARG A 15 8.28 6.58 11.24
CA ARG A 15 8.64 8.00 11.44
C ARG A 15 8.17 8.58 12.77
N ARG A 16 7.13 8.01 13.38
CA ARG A 16 6.59 8.42 14.68
C ARG A 16 7.15 7.60 15.84
N GLY A 17 8.10 6.69 15.59
CA GLY A 17 8.67 5.80 16.61
C GLY A 17 7.69 4.77 17.16
N LEU A 18 6.59 4.51 16.46
CA LEU A 18 5.60 3.51 16.84
C LEU A 18 6.04 2.13 16.32
N GLN A 19 5.64 1.08 17.05
CA GLN A 19 5.84 -0.30 16.59
C GLN A 19 5.18 -0.48 15.22
N HIS A 20 5.94 -1.06 14.30
CA HIS A 20 5.49 -1.32 12.95
C HIS A 20 6.15 -2.60 12.43
N HIS A 21 5.48 -3.27 11.50
CA HIS A 21 6.08 -4.41 10.81
C HIS A 21 7.11 -3.90 9.79
N PRO A 22 8.29 -4.53 9.66
CA PRO A 22 9.34 -4.05 8.75
C PRO A 22 8.94 -4.17 7.27
N CYS A 23 8.04 -5.10 6.95
CA CYS A 23 7.54 -5.37 5.61
C CYS A 23 6.04 -5.05 5.47
N CYS A 24 5.56 -4.92 4.24
CA CYS A 24 4.14 -4.82 3.92
C CYS A 24 3.43 -6.13 4.23
N LEU A 25 2.35 -6.07 5.01
CA LEU A 25 1.59 -7.25 5.44
C LEU A 25 0.85 -7.96 4.29
N LEU A 26 0.69 -7.31 3.14
CA LEU A 26 -0.01 -7.87 1.99
C LEU A 26 0.88 -8.73 1.09
N CYS A 27 2.13 -8.31 0.89
CA CYS A 27 3.05 -8.97 -0.05
C CYS A 27 4.30 -9.56 0.62
N ASP A 28 4.60 -9.14 1.85
CA ASP A 28 5.77 -9.50 2.67
C ASP A 28 7.13 -9.34 1.96
N GLN A 29 7.22 -8.47 0.95
CA GLN A 29 8.41 -8.36 0.08
C GLN A 29 9.15 -7.03 0.19
N ALA A 30 8.47 -5.95 0.59
CA ALA A 30 9.05 -4.61 0.64
C ALA A 30 8.43 -3.78 1.79
N PRO A 31 9.09 -2.70 2.25
CA PRO A 31 8.54 -1.81 3.26
C PRO A 31 7.19 -1.24 2.86
N GLU A 32 6.27 -1.17 3.81
CA GLU A 32 4.95 -0.60 3.56
C GLU A 32 4.98 0.92 3.48
N THR A 33 4.86 1.42 2.26
CA THR A 33 4.67 2.84 1.97
C THR A 33 3.33 3.05 1.25
N MET A 34 2.81 4.27 1.23
CA MET A 34 1.61 4.61 0.48
C MET A 34 1.76 4.27 -1.02
N ARG A 35 2.94 4.55 -1.58
CA ARG A 35 3.26 4.22 -2.97
C ARG A 35 3.24 2.71 -3.19
N HIS A 36 3.84 1.95 -2.26
CA HIS A 36 3.84 0.50 -2.32
C HIS A 36 2.42 -0.06 -2.23
N LEU A 37 1.63 0.31 -1.23
CA LEU A 37 0.26 -0.17 -1.04
C LEU A 37 -0.67 0.11 -2.23
N LEU A 38 -0.47 1.23 -2.95
CA LEU A 38 -1.34 1.61 -4.05
C LEU A 38 -0.87 1.12 -5.42
N MET A 39 0.45 1.03 -5.65
CA MET A 39 1.00 0.83 -6.99
C MET A 39 2.03 -0.31 -7.07
N ASP A 40 2.98 -0.38 -6.13
CA ASP A 40 4.12 -1.30 -6.27
C ASP A 40 3.86 -2.69 -5.63
N CYS A 41 2.89 -2.81 -4.73
CA CYS A 41 2.52 -4.05 -4.05
C CYS A 41 1.93 -5.05 -5.05
N THR A 42 2.45 -6.27 -5.06
CA THR A 42 1.97 -7.35 -5.94
C THR A 42 0.51 -7.69 -5.69
N PHE A 43 0.06 -7.64 -4.43
CA PHE A 43 -1.35 -7.79 -4.07
C PHE A 43 -2.18 -6.65 -4.65
N ALA A 44 -1.77 -5.40 -4.45
CA ALA A 44 -2.49 -4.23 -4.97
C ALA A 44 -2.58 -4.23 -6.50
N ARG A 45 -1.51 -4.64 -7.19
CA ARG A 45 -1.51 -4.79 -8.65
C ARG A 45 -2.52 -5.83 -9.12
N GLN A 46 -2.62 -6.97 -8.43
CA GLN A 46 -3.66 -7.97 -8.73
C GLN A 46 -5.05 -7.39 -8.49
N THR A 47 -5.27 -6.69 -7.37
CA THR A 47 -6.56 -6.03 -7.10
C THR A 47 -6.93 -5.03 -8.19
N TRP A 48 -6.00 -4.18 -8.63
CA TRP A 48 -6.25 -3.24 -9.72
C TRP A 48 -6.54 -3.95 -11.04
N HIS A 49 -5.82 -5.02 -11.35
CA HIS A 49 -6.09 -5.82 -12.54
C HIS A 49 -7.52 -6.37 -12.52
N GLU A 50 -7.96 -6.95 -11.41
CA GLU A 50 -9.34 -7.46 -11.26
C GLU A 50 -10.38 -6.34 -11.38
N VAL A 51 -10.15 -5.21 -10.72
CA VAL A 51 -11.07 -4.06 -10.76
C VAL A 51 -11.17 -3.48 -12.17
N LEU A 52 -10.05 -3.29 -12.86
CA LEU A 52 -10.02 -2.76 -14.23
C LEU A 52 -10.66 -3.73 -15.22
N THR A 53 -10.40 -5.03 -15.06
CA THR A 53 -11.06 -6.09 -15.83
C THR A 53 -12.57 -6.06 -15.62
N TRP A 54 -13.04 -5.93 -14.37
CA TRP A 54 -14.46 -5.79 -14.05
C TRP A 54 -15.09 -4.54 -14.67
N LEU A 55 -14.35 -3.42 -14.71
CA LEU A 55 -14.80 -2.18 -15.34
C LEU A 55 -14.73 -2.21 -16.87
N GLY A 56 -14.15 -3.27 -17.48
CA GLY A 56 -13.95 -3.36 -18.92
C GLY A 56 -12.93 -2.35 -19.47
N VAL A 57 -12.04 -1.84 -18.61
CA VAL A 57 -10.97 -0.92 -18.98
C VAL A 57 -9.70 -1.74 -19.12
N GLN A 58 -9.31 -2.06 -20.36
CA GLN A 58 -8.10 -2.82 -20.66
C GLN A 58 -7.35 -2.21 -21.84
#